data_AF-A0A7X7W0A7-F1
#
_entry.id   AF-A0A7X7W0A7-F1
#
_cell.length_a   1.000
_cell.length_b   1.000
_cell.length_c   1.000
_cell.angle_alpha   90.00
_cell.angle_beta   90.00
_cell.angle_gamma   90.00
#
_symmetry.space_group_name_H-M   'P 1'
#
loop_
_entity.id
_entity.type
_entity.pdbx_description
1 polymer ?
#
loop_
_entity_poly.entity_id
_entity_poly.type
_entity_poly.pdbx_seq_one_letter_code
_entity_poly.pdbx_strand_id
1 'polypeptide(L)'
;MKKIVVLDSTLRDGAQALGISFTVEDKLKIVRQLDKLGIAYIEAGNPGSNPKDLEFFERAAKLKLNHAKLIAFGSTRRVGIPVEEDANVKSLLKAGTDAVVIFGKSWDFQVTEILKTTFDENLRMIKDTIGYFKKLGKEVVYDAEHFFDGYFSNPEYAMETLKAAAAAGADCLCLCDTKGGCLPMDVYEITKKVVEQFDVPIGIHTHNDMGMAVASTIMAVQAGATQIQGTINGFGERCGNANLCTIIPTLQLKMGYGCIPQENMHKITPVARAVSEIANVIHDERAPYVGRSAFAHKAGMHADAVVKNTYAYELLDPAEVGNQRTFLMSEVAGRSAVLSLIQKVDPSITKDSPETRQILDKLKEMEHQGYQYEGAESSFELIIRKMLGKYKPFFELKDFKVIVSEPAKPGECNSSAMIKVRVGDQVEITAAEGIGPVNALDNAVRKALSRFYPVINRMKLTDYKVRVLDSESATAARVRVLIESTDGNEVWTTIGVSTDIIEASWKALADSIEYKLGNGHAEE
;
A
#
# COMPACT_ATOMS: atom_id res chain seq x y z
N MET A 1 11.02 -22.61 14.17
CA MET A 1 11.15 -21.23 13.65
C MET A 1 11.15 -20.28 14.85
N LYS A 2 12.15 -19.42 15.02
CA LYS A 2 12.12 -18.41 16.10
C LYS A 2 11.02 -17.40 15.77
N LYS A 3 10.10 -17.15 16.70
CA LYS A 3 8.95 -16.26 16.47
C LYS A 3 9.36 -14.80 16.68
N ILE A 4 8.85 -13.92 15.83
CA ILE A 4 8.95 -12.46 15.96
C ILE A 4 7.53 -11.93 16.08
N VAL A 5 7.25 -11.22 17.16
CA VAL A 5 5.96 -10.58 17.40
C VAL A 5 5.88 -9.33 16.52
N VAL A 6 4.88 -9.25 15.65
CA VAL A 6 4.64 -8.08 14.80
C VAL A 6 3.58 -7.19 15.44
N LEU A 7 3.93 -5.93 15.68
CA LEU A 7 3.02 -4.87 16.07
C LEU A 7 2.89 -3.89 14.89
N ASP A 8 1.69 -3.79 14.34
CA ASP A 8 1.36 -2.83 13.30
C ASP A 8 0.83 -1.53 13.91
N SER A 9 1.40 -0.40 13.51
CA SER A 9 0.99 0.95 13.93
C SER A 9 0.42 1.77 12.75
N THR A 10 -0.12 1.14 11.71
CA THR A 10 -0.69 1.87 10.56
C THR A 10 -1.82 2.81 10.99
N LEU A 11 -2.59 2.44 12.01
CA LEU A 11 -3.77 3.18 12.47
C LEU A 11 -3.46 4.30 13.49
N ARG A 12 -2.24 4.34 14.02
CA ARG A 12 -1.75 5.39 14.93
C ARG A 12 -0.63 6.16 14.26
N ASP A 13 0.57 5.60 14.18
CA ASP A 13 1.74 6.28 13.60
C ASP A 13 1.56 6.51 12.10
N GLY A 14 1.07 5.49 11.38
CA GLY A 14 0.78 5.61 9.94
C GLY A 14 -0.24 6.69 9.60
N ALA A 15 -1.18 6.96 10.51
CA ALA A 15 -2.19 8.02 10.35
C ALA A 15 -1.61 9.44 10.56
N GLN A 16 -0.38 9.57 11.05
CA GLN A 16 0.33 10.85 11.18
C GLN A 16 1.02 11.27 9.87
N ALA A 17 1.01 10.42 8.84
CA ALA A 17 1.53 10.76 7.53
C ALA A 17 0.74 11.90 6.89
N LEU A 18 1.45 12.81 6.20
CA LEU A 18 0.82 13.92 5.50
C LEU A 18 -0.15 13.40 4.41
N GLY A 19 -1.41 13.84 4.48
CA GLY A 19 -2.44 13.47 3.52
C GLY A 19 -3.23 12.20 3.86
N ILE A 20 -2.89 11.51 4.95
CA ILE A 20 -3.65 10.35 5.43
C ILE A 20 -4.60 10.77 6.55
N SER A 21 -5.87 10.38 6.45
CA SER A 21 -6.85 10.56 7.53
C SER A 21 -7.91 9.47 7.45
N PHE A 22 -8.00 8.67 8.50
CA PHE A 22 -8.95 7.56 8.55
C PHE A 22 -10.26 7.98 9.23
N THR A 23 -11.40 7.57 8.66
CA THR A 23 -12.65 7.52 9.42
C THR A 23 -12.65 6.31 10.36
N VAL A 24 -13.61 6.24 11.30
CA VAL A 24 -13.76 5.05 12.16
C VAL A 24 -14.00 3.79 11.33
N GLU A 25 -14.77 3.91 10.24
CA GLU A 25 -15.03 2.77 9.36
C GLU A 25 -13.77 2.29 8.63
N ASP A 26 -12.93 3.23 8.19
CA ASP A 26 -11.65 2.91 7.57
C ASP A 26 -10.72 2.17 8.54
N LYS A 27 -10.64 2.66 9.80
CA LYS A 27 -9.90 1.97 10.85
C LYS A 27 -10.40 0.53 11.05
N LEU A 28 -11.72 0.33 11.15
CA LEU A 28 -12.31 -1.01 11.31
C LEU A 28 -12.08 -1.92 10.10
N LYS A 29 -12.05 -1.38 8.87
CA LYS A 29 -11.70 -2.15 7.67
C LYS A 29 -10.24 -2.59 7.72
N ILE A 30 -9.32 -1.71 8.08
CA ILE A 30 -7.89 -2.01 8.21
C ILE A 30 -7.65 -3.06 9.31
N VAL A 31 -8.27 -2.92 10.48
CA VAL A 31 -8.17 -3.94 11.56
C VAL A 31 -8.50 -5.34 11.04
N ARG A 32 -9.59 -5.47 10.25
CA ARG A 32 -9.98 -6.78 9.68
C ARG A 32 -8.96 -7.30 8.67
N GLN A 33 -8.31 -6.43 7.89
CA GLN A 33 -7.25 -6.84 6.97
C GLN A 33 -6.02 -7.33 7.72
N LEU A 34 -5.59 -6.61 8.76
CA LEU A 34 -4.44 -6.96 9.60
C LEU A 34 -4.68 -8.25 10.41
N ASP A 35 -5.88 -8.44 10.95
CA ASP A 35 -6.26 -9.69 11.62
C ASP A 35 -6.24 -10.87 10.64
N LYS A 36 -6.81 -10.71 9.44
CA LYS A 36 -6.78 -11.75 8.39
C LYS A 36 -5.37 -12.10 7.90
N LEU A 37 -4.44 -11.14 7.98
CA LEU A 37 -3.02 -11.37 7.69
C LEU A 37 -2.33 -12.15 8.82
N GLY A 38 -2.83 -12.02 10.05
CA GLY A 38 -2.30 -12.69 11.23
C GLY A 38 -1.31 -11.85 12.02
N ILE A 39 -1.46 -10.52 12.00
CA ILE A 39 -0.69 -9.59 12.83
C ILE A 39 -1.04 -9.83 14.32
N ALA A 40 -0.03 -9.78 15.20
CA ALA A 40 -0.23 -10.08 16.62
C ALA A 40 -0.80 -8.89 17.41
N TYR A 41 -0.27 -7.69 17.18
CA TYR A 41 -0.76 -6.46 17.82
C TYR A 41 -1.10 -5.41 16.77
N ILE A 42 -2.24 -4.75 16.93
CA ILE A 42 -2.64 -3.60 16.09
C ILE A 42 -2.79 -2.39 17.00
N GLU A 43 -1.86 -1.46 16.87
CA GLU A 43 -1.87 -0.18 17.58
C GLU A 43 -2.82 0.80 16.89
N ALA A 44 -3.96 1.04 17.53
CA ALA A 44 -5.13 1.58 16.83
C ALA A 44 -5.51 3.03 17.17
N GLY A 45 -4.70 3.71 17.99
CA GLY A 45 -4.84 5.13 18.27
C GLY A 45 -4.56 5.51 19.72
N ASN A 46 -4.76 6.80 20.01
CA ASN A 46 -4.65 7.37 21.35
C ASN A 46 -6.02 7.93 21.78
N PRO A 47 -6.78 7.23 22.64
CA PRO A 47 -8.12 7.65 23.06
C PRO A 47 -8.10 8.99 23.81
N GLY A 48 -6.96 9.41 24.39
CA GLY A 48 -6.80 10.68 25.07
C GLY A 48 -6.70 11.90 24.14
N SER A 49 -6.31 11.68 22.89
CA SER A 49 -6.00 12.76 21.94
C SER A 49 -7.11 13.02 20.93
N ASN A 50 -7.89 12.00 20.56
CA ASN A 50 -8.86 12.11 19.48
C ASN A 50 -10.21 11.46 19.85
N PRO A 51 -11.34 12.20 19.87
CA PRO A 51 -12.67 11.63 20.09
C PRO A 51 -13.03 10.48 19.14
N LYS A 52 -12.50 10.53 17.91
CA LYS A 52 -12.66 9.47 16.90
C LYS A 52 -12.05 8.15 17.35
N ASP A 53 -10.94 8.20 18.09
CA ASP A 53 -10.25 7.00 18.56
C ASP A 53 -11.04 6.34 19.69
N LEU A 54 -11.70 7.13 20.54
CA LEU A 54 -12.59 6.59 21.57
C LEU A 54 -13.80 5.86 20.95
N GLU A 55 -14.49 6.49 19.98
CA GLU A 55 -15.58 5.84 19.23
C GLU A 55 -15.09 4.56 18.53
N PHE A 56 -13.88 4.60 17.95
CA PHE A 56 -13.27 3.44 17.33
C PHE A 56 -13.09 2.30 18.34
N PHE A 57 -12.51 2.53 19.52
CA PHE A 57 -12.31 1.46 20.52
C PHE A 57 -13.65 0.87 21.01
N GLU A 58 -14.66 1.71 21.24
CA GLU A 58 -16.01 1.25 21.62
C GLU A 58 -16.63 0.33 20.56
N ARG A 59 -16.45 0.66 19.28
CA ARG A 59 -16.95 -0.16 18.16
C ARG A 59 -16.08 -1.40 17.93
N ALA A 60 -14.76 -1.26 18.07
CA ALA A 60 -13.79 -2.32 17.84
C ALA A 60 -13.87 -3.42 18.91
N ALA A 61 -14.31 -3.10 20.13
CA ALA A 61 -14.59 -4.08 21.19
C ALA A 61 -15.65 -5.14 20.79
N LYS A 62 -16.46 -4.87 19.77
CA LYS A 62 -17.46 -5.82 19.25
C LYS A 62 -16.91 -6.71 18.13
N LEU A 63 -15.69 -6.47 17.66
CA LEU A 63 -15.06 -7.28 16.62
C LEU A 63 -14.61 -8.62 17.21
N LYS A 64 -14.81 -9.69 16.43
CA LYS A 64 -14.19 -10.98 16.69
C LYS A 64 -12.90 -11.05 15.88
N LEU A 65 -11.77 -10.91 16.57
CA LEU A 65 -10.43 -11.04 16.00
C LEU A 65 -9.90 -12.45 16.28
N ASN A 66 -9.27 -13.08 15.29
CA ASN A 66 -8.77 -14.45 15.42
C ASN A 66 -7.29 -14.50 15.79
N HIS A 67 -6.54 -13.45 15.46
CA HIS A 67 -5.10 -13.37 15.60
C HIS A 67 -4.66 -12.14 16.38
N ALA A 68 -5.23 -10.98 16.05
CA ALA A 68 -4.76 -9.70 16.57
C ALA A 68 -5.36 -9.33 17.92
N LYS A 69 -4.53 -8.76 18.80
CA LYS A 69 -4.96 -7.95 19.94
C LYS A 69 -4.89 -6.48 19.59
N LEU A 70 -5.94 -5.72 19.89
CA LEU A 70 -5.89 -4.26 19.81
C LEU A 70 -5.09 -3.73 20.99
N ILE A 71 -4.19 -2.78 20.73
CA ILE A 71 -3.35 -2.14 21.72
C ILE A 71 -3.54 -0.61 21.64
N ALA A 72 -3.76 0.04 22.78
CA ALA A 72 -3.92 1.49 22.87
C ALA A 72 -2.57 2.15 23.18
N PHE A 73 -2.29 3.28 22.52
CA PHE A 73 -1.02 4.01 22.66
C PHE A 73 -1.21 5.26 23.49
N GLY A 74 -0.29 5.53 24.42
CA GLY A 74 -0.22 6.81 25.10
C GLY A 74 1.07 7.04 25.88
N SER A 75 1.21 8.22 26.48
CA SER A 75 2.39 8.59 27.23
C SER A 75 2.36 8.08 28.67
N THR A 76 3.51 8.14 29.34
CA THR A 76 3.57 8.18 30.81
C THR A 76 2.70 9.29 31.39
N ARG A 77 2.35 9.17 32.68
CA ARG A 77 1.68 10.22 33.47
C ARG A 77 2.43 11.56 33.36
N ARG A 78 1.70 12.68 33.45
CA ARG A 78 2.30 14.02 33.44
C ARG A 78 3.15 14.28 34.69
N VAL A 79 4.10 15.21 34.54
CA VAL A 79 5.00 15.66 35.61
C VAL A 79 4.19 16.19 36.80
N GLY A 80 4.50 15.70 37.99
CA GLY A 80 3.89 16.17 39.24
C GLY A 80 2.42 15.78 39.46
N ILE A 81 1.81 14.99 38.56
CA ILE A 81 0.43 14.49 38.71
C ILE A 81 0.48 13.03 39.14
N PRO A 82 -0.30 12.57 40.15
CA PRO A 82 -0.43 11.15 40.46
C PRO A 82 -0.97 10.33 39.28
N VAL A 83 -0.51 9.09 39.09
CA VAL A 83 -0.87 8.26 37.94
C VAL A 83 -2.38 7.98 37.88
N GLU A 84 -3.02 7.83 39.04
CA GLU A 84 -4.47 7.59 39.18
C GLU A 84 -5.29 8.84 38.86
N GLU A 85 -4.69 10.02 38.85
CA GLU A 85 -5.36 11.29 38.55
C GLU A 85 -5.19 11.73 37.10
N ASP A 86 -4.14 11.24 36.43
CA ASP A 86 -3.76 11.65 35.08
C ASP A 86 -4.85 11.32 34.04
N ALA A 87 -5.25 12.35 33.29
CA ALA A 87 -6.32 12.25 32.30
C ALA A 87 -5.96 11.37 31.09
N ASN A 88 -4.69 11.35 30.66
CA ASN A 88 -4.23 10.51 29.57
C ASN A 88 -4.26 9.04 29.98
N VAL A 89 -3.73 8.72 31.17
CA VAL A 89 -3.77 7.37 31.75
C VAL A 89 -5.21 6.87 31.92
N LYS A 90 -6.11 7.72 32.43
CA LYS A 90 -7.55 7.38 32.51
C LYS A 90 -8.18 7.13 31.15
N SER A 91 -7.80 7.89 30.12
CA SER A 91 -8.34 7.70 28.78
C SER A 91 -7.92 6.36 28.16
N LEU A 92 -6.67 5.95 28.36
CA LEU A 92 -6.19 4.63 27.95
C LEU A 92 -6.99 3.49 28.58
N LEU A 93 -7.41 3.62 29.84
CA LEU A 93 -8.28 2.62 30.47
C LEU A 93 -9.65 2.51 29.79
N LYS A 94 -10.19 3.63 29.27
CA LYS A 94 -11.48 3.63 28.56
C LYS A 94 -11.44 2.91 27.22
N ALA A 95 -10.27 2.76 26.61
CA ALA A 95 -10.13 1.97 25.38
C ALA A 95 -10.47 0.48 25.60
N GLY A 96 -10.41 -0.01 26.84
CA GLY A 96 -10.83 -1.38 27.18
C GLY A 96 -9.93 -2.47 26.57
N THR A 97 -8.72 -2.14 26.14
CA THR A 97 -7.77 -3.10 25.57
C THR A 97 -7.05 -3.90 26.65
N ASP A 98 -6.73 -5.17 26.38
CA ASP A 98 -5.96 -6.02 27.29
C ASP A 98 -4.47 -5.63 27.35
N ALA A 99 -3.99 -4.94 26.31
CA ALA A 99 -2.63 -4.44 26.20
C ALA A 99 -2.60 -2.92 26.00
N VAL A 100 -1.51 -2.28 26.42
CA VAL A 100 -1.20 -0.86 26.14
C VAL A 100 0.26 -0.68 25.72
N VAL A 101 0.50 0.26 24.80
CA VAL A 101 1.84 0.80 24.52
C VAL A 101 1.98 2.10 25.31
N ILE A 102 3.03 2.19 26.12
CA ILE A 102 3.36 3.39 26.91
C ILE A 102 4.70 3.91 26.45
N PHE A 103 4.72 5.11 25.87
CA PHE A 103 5.98 5.76 25.52
C PHE A 103 6.51 6.63 26.67
N GLY A 104 7.83 6.67 26.83
CA GLY A 104 8.52 7.56 27.75
C GLY A 104 9.86 8.04 27.20
N LYS A 105 10.28 9.24 27.60
CA LYS A 105 11.51 9.86 27.10
C LYS A 105 12.75 9.12 27.62
N SER A 106 13.59 8.64 26.70
CA SER A 106 14.86 7.94 27.00
C SER A 106 16.11 8.73 26.62
N TRP A 107 15.94 10.02 26.28
CA TRP A 107 17.04 10.96 26.02
C TRP A 107 17.01 12.08 27.07
N ASP A 108 18.13 12.30 27.75
CA ASP A 108 18.27 13.35 28.79
C ASP A 108 17.85 14.74 28.30
N PHE A 109 18.22 15.12 27.08
CA PHE A 109 17.76 16.36 26.44
C PHE A 109 16.23 16.51 26.41
N GLN A 110 15.50 15.43 26.09
CA GLN A 110 14.03 15.46 26.06
C GLN A 110 13.44 15.65 27.47
N VAL A 111 14.15 15.20 28.50
CA VAL A 111 13.70 15.30 29.88
C VAL A 111 13.89 16.72 30.40
N THR A 112 15.06 17.33 30.18
CA THR A 112 15.36 18.67 30.68
C THR A 112 14.73 19.77 29.83
N GLU A 113 14.78 19.66 28.49
CA GLU A 113 14.37 20.75 27.60
C GLU A 113 12.91 20.69 27.20
N ILE A 114 12.37 19.47 26.98
CA ILE A 114 11.02 19.28 26.44
C ILE A 114 10.00 19.02 27.55
N LEU A 115 10.26 18.04 28.42
CA LEU A 115 9.41 17.77 29.58
C LEU A 115 9.61 18.77 30.72
N LYS A 116 10.78 19.43 30.77
CA LYS A 116 11.16 20.41 31.80
C LYS A 116 11.05 19.84 33.21
N THR A 117 11.62 18.65 33.39
CA THR A 117 11.63 17.93 34.67
C THR A 117 13.00 17.30 34.96
N THR A 118 13.12 16.61 36.09
CA THR A 118 14.35 15.92 36.49
C THR A 118 14.39 14.48 36.00
N PHE A 119 15.60 13.91 35.91
CA PHE A 119 15.81 12.50 35.59
C PHE A 119 15.04 11.57 36.54
N ASP A 120 15.14 11.80 37.84
CA ASP A 120 14.40 11.02 38.85
C ASP A 120 12.89 11.07 38.64
N GLU A 121 12.35 12.24 38.29
CA GLU A 121 10.92 12.38 38.05
C GLU A 121 10.48 11.63 36.78
N ASN A 122 11.27 11.68 35.70
CA ASN A 122 10.97 10.90 34.49
C ASN A 122 11.02 9.38 34.77
N LEU A 123 12.02 8.91 35.52
CA LEU A 123 12.11 7.50 35.92
C LEU A 123 10.92 7.08 36.80
N ARG A 124 10.43 7.96 37.69
CA ARG A 124 9.20 7.73 38.45
C ARG A 124 7.97 7.70 37.54
N MET A 125 7.82 8.64 36.61
CA MET A 125 6.70 8.65 35.65
C MET A 125 6.60 7.33 34.88
N ILE A 126 7.74 6.79 34.43
CA ILE A 126 7.83 5.47 33.77
C ILE A 126 7.36 4.36 34.72
N LYS A 127 7.96 4.27 35.92
CA LYS A 127 7.63 3.23 36.92
C LYS A 127 6.17 3.26 37.34
N ASP A 128 5.66 4.45 37.66
CA ASP A 128 4.30 4.66 38.16
C ASP A 128 3.28 4.26 37.10
N THR A 129 3.50 4.66 35.84
CA THR A 129 2.55 4.41 34.75
C THR A 129 2.49 2.94 34.38
N ILE A 130 3.66 2.31 34.17
CA ILE A 130 3.74 0.89 33.83
C ILE A 130 3.19 0.05 35.00
N GLY A 131 3.66 0.33 36.22
CA GLY A 131 3.22 -0.39 37.41
C GLY A 131 1.70 -0.27 37.65
N TYR A 132 1.10 0.87 37.33
CA TYR A 132 -0.36 1.05 37.41
C TYR A 132 -1.11 0.14 36.43
N PHE A 133 -0.71 0.10 35.15
CA PHE A 133 -1.35 -0.80 34.18
C PHE A 133 -1.11 -2.28 34.47
N LYS A 134 0.08 -2.64 34.94
CA LYS A 134 0.38 -4.02 35.38
C LYS A 134 -0.47 -4.46 36.57
N LYS A 135 -0.69 -3.59 37.57
CA LYS A 135 -1.62 -3.87 38.69
C LYS A 135 -3.06 -4.12 38.24
N LEU A 136 -3.45 -3.53 37.11
CA LEU A 136 -4.75 -3.74 36.48
C LEU A 136 -4.78 -4.96 35.53
N GLY A 137 -3.72 -5.76 35.51
CA GLY A 137 -3.64 -7.01 34.74
C GLY A 137 -3.39 -6.81 33.24
N LYS A 138 -2.94 -5.63 32.81
CA LYS A 138 -2.65 -5.38 31.38
C LYS A 138 -1.29 -5.90 30.95
N GLU A 139 -1.18 -6.24 29.67
CA GLU A 139 0.11 -6.33 28.97
C GLU A 139 0.60 -4.89 28.66
N VAL A 140 1.90 -4.63 28.84
CA VAL A 140 2.49 -3.30 28.66
C VAL A 140 3.75 -3.41 27.80
N VAL A 141 3.72 -2.78 26.63
CA VAL A 141 4.92 -2.51 25.83
C VAL A 141 5.42 -1.12 26.21
N TYR A 142 6.68 -1.03 26.63
CA TYR A 142 7.33 0.25 26.89
C TYR A 142 8.10 0.72 25.66
N ASP A 143 7.66 1.80 25.04
CA ASP A 143 8.36 2.45 23.94
C ASP A 143 9.35 3.47 24.51
N ALA A 144 10.64 3.11 24.46
CA ALA A 144 11.73 3.99 24.84
C ALA A 144 11.96 5.05 23.74
N GLU A 145 11.15 6.10 23.76
CA GLU A 145 11.18 7.17 22.77
C GLU A 145 12.54 7.89 22.77
N HIS A 146 13.11 8.10 21.58
CA HIS A 146 14.46 8.62 21.36
C HIS A 146 15.58 7.78 22.01
N PHE A 147 15.39 6.47 22.19
CA PHE A 147 16.36 5.63 22.89
C PHE A 147 17.76 5.70 22.28
N PHE A 148 17.91 5.56 20.96
CA PHE A 148 19.24 5.52 20.35
C PHE A 148 19.97 6.87 20.45
N ASP A 149 19.27 7.99 20.20
CA ASP A 149 19.83 9.33 20.43
C ASP A 149 20.24 9.53 21.90
N GLY A 150 19.38 9.09 22.81
CA GLY A 150 19.64 9.09 24.24
C GLY A 150 20.85 8.24 24.60
N TYR A 151 20.99 7.08 24.00
CA TYR A 151 22.10 6.17 24.23
C TYR A 151 23.43 6.74 23.71
N PHE A 152 23.45 7.40 22.55
CA PHE A 152 24.65 8.07 22.06
C PHE A 152 25.05 9.26 22.94
N SER A 153 24.09 9.98 23.49
CA SER A 153 24.32 11.15 24.36
C SER A 153 24.75 10.72 25.77
N ASN A 154 24.04 9.76 26.36
CA ASN A 154 24.14 9.35 27.75
C ASN A 154 23.65 7.89 27.91
N PRO A 155 24.53 6.90 27.62
CA PRO A 155 24.18 5.48 27.68
C PRO A 155 23.63 5.05 29.04
N GLU A 156 24.21 5.54 30.12
CA GLU A 156 23.80 5.18 31.48
C GLU A 156 22.35 5.56 31.73
N TYR A 157 21.96 6.81 31.41
CA TYR A 157 20.59 7.26 31.62
C TYR A 157 19.58 6.56 30.70
N ALA A 158 19.92 6.34 29.42
CA ALA A 158 19.06 5.59 28.50
C ALA A 158 18.82 4.16 29.01
N MET A 159 19.83 3.52 29.62
CA MET A 159 19.66 2.20 30.23
C MET A 159 18.86 2.25 31.55
N GLU A 160 18.95 3.33 32.32
CA GLU A 160 18.12 3.52 33.52
C GLU A 160 16.61 3.62 33.19
N THR A 161 16.22 4.21 32.05
CA THR A 161 14.80 4.23 31.65
C THR A 161 14.27 2.84 31.34
N LEU A 162 15.08 1.99 30.67
CA LEU A 162 14.76 0.58 30.44
C LEU A 162 14.68 -0.21 31.75
N LYS A 163 15.62 -0.02 32.68
CA LYS A 163 15.59 -0.65 34.02
C LYS A 163 14.34 -0.23 34.80
N ALA A 164 13.96 1.04 34.72
CA ALA A 164 12.76 1.54 35.36
C ALA A 164 11.50 0.85 34.82
N ALA A 165 11.39 0.69 33.50
CA ALA A 165 10.28 0.00 32.87
C ALA A 165 10.25 -1.51 33.19
N ALA A 166 11.41 -2.18 33.11
CA ALA A 166 11.55 -3.60 33.44
C ALA A 166 11.17 -3.88 34.90
N ALA A 167 11.67 -3.07 35.84
CA ALA A 167 11.37 -3.20 37.27
C ALA A 167 9.88 -2.95 37.59
N ALA A 168 9.19 -2.15 36.78
CA ALA A 168 7.75 -1.93 36.89
C ALA A 168 6.91 -3.05 36.25
N GLY A 169 7.54 -3.99 35.55
CA GLY A 169 6.91 -5.18 34.98
C GLY A 169 6.47 -5.05 33.52
N ALA A 170 7.11 -4.19 32.72
CA ALA A 170 6.86 -4.16 31.28
C ALA A 170 7.08 -5.54 30.63
N ASP A 171 6.20 -5.92 29.70
CA ASP A 171 6.26 -7.22 29.00
C ASP A 171 7.17 -7.16 27.76
N CYS A 172 7.45 -5.96 27.25
CA CYS A 172 8.41 -5.72 26.19
C CYS A 172 9.05 -4.34 26.36
N LEU A 173 10.37 -4.25 26.13
CA LEU A 173 11.13 -3.00 26.08
C LEU A 173 11.44 -2.70 24.62
N CYS A 174 10.72 -1.76 24.01
CA CYS A 174 10.90 -1.38 22.61
C CYS A 174 11.88 -0.22 22.47
N LEU A 175 12.93 -0.42 21.68
CA LEU A 175 13.94 0.60 21.39
C LEU A 175 13.48 1.44 20.19
N CYS A 176 13.34 2.75 20.36
CA CYS A 176 12.83 3.63 19.30
C CYS A 176 13.94 4.46 18.66
N ASP A 177 14.18 4.27 17.36
CA ASP A 177 14.93 5.21 16.50
C ASP A 177 13.96 6.27 15.97
N THR A 178 13.54 7.16 16.87
CA THR A 178 12.45 8.12 16.64
C THR A 178 12.76 9.11 15.52
N LYS A 179 14.05 9.48 15.35
CA LYS A 179 14.48 10.37 14.27
C LYS A 179 14.84 9.62 12.97
N GLY A 180 14.88 8.29 12.97
CA GLY A 180 15.28 7.49 11.80
C GLY A 180 16.71 7.78 11.35
N GLY A 181 17.59 8.13 12.30
CA GLY A 181 18.92 8.68 12.07
C GLY A 181 20.07 7.74 12.41
N CYS A 182 19.77 6.51 12.83
CA CYS A 182 20.78 5.56 13.28
C CYS A 182 21.25 4.66 12.12
N LEU A 183 22.55 4.36 12.08
CA LEU A 183 23.05 3.38 11.12
C LEU A 183 22.64 1.96 11.58
N PRO A 184 22.34 1.04 10.65
CA PRO A 184 21.92 -0.32 11.00
C PRO A 184 22.90 -1.09 11.90
N MET A 185 24.21 -0.85 11.77
CA MET A 185 25.22 -1.46 12.64
C MET A 185 25.17 -0.90 14.06
N ASP A 186 24.91 0.40 14.24
CA ASP A 186 24.73 0.96 15.58
C ASP A 186 23.50 0.37 16.25
N VAL A 187 22.41 0.23 15.49
CA VAL A 187 21.18 -0.42 15.95
C VAL A 187 21.45 -1.86 16.39
N TYR A 188 22.23 -2.63 15.62
CA TYR A 188 22.64 -3.99 16.00
C TYR A 188 23.43 -4.02 17.30
N GLU A 189 24.51 -3.24 17.39
CA GLU A 189 25.44 -3.28 18.53
C GLU A 189 24.77 -2.84 19.83
N ILE A 190 23.97 -1.77 19.77
CA ILE A 190 23.25 -1.25 20.92
C ILE A 190 22.13 -2.23 21.32
N THR A 191 21.33 -2.73 20.37
CA THR A 191 20.27 -3.71 20.66
C THR A 191 20.86 -4.97 21.29
N LYS A 192 22.01 -5.45 20.81
CA LYS A 192 22.68 -6.63 21.37
C LYS A 192 23.03 -6.44 22.84
N LYS A 193 23.59 -5.27 23.21
CA LYS A 193 23.90 -4.93 24.62
C LYS A 193 22.65 -4.92 25.49
N VAL A 194 21.54 -4.38 24.97
CA VAL A 194 20.25 -4.38 25.68
C VAL A 194 19.76 -5.81 25.87
N VAL A 195 19.76 -6.64 24.83
CA VAL A 195 19.34 -8.05 24.91
C VAL A 195 20.19 -8.85 25.91
N GLU A 196 21.50 -8.58 26.00
CA GLU A 196 22.39 -9.24 26.97
C GLU A 196 22.15 -8.80 28.42
N GLN A 197 21.52 -7.63 28.63
CA GLN A 197 21.34 -7.04 29.96
C GLN A 197 19.94 -7.28 30.56
N PHE A 198 18.92 -7.54 29.75
CA PHE A 198 17.54 -7.68 30.19
C PHE A 198 16.94 -9.05 29.81
N ASP A 199 16.30 -9.71 30.79
CA ASP A 199 15.53 -10.94 30.57
C ASP A 199 14.11 -10.69 30.02
N VAL A 200 13.78 -9.43 29.72
CA VAL A 200 12.49 -9.01 29.15
C VAL A 200 12.59 -8.99 27.62
N PRO A 201 11.55 -9.42 26.88
CA PRO A 201 11.51 -9.30 25.43
C PRO A 201 11.90 -7.89 24.94
N ILE A 202 12.79 -7.82 23.95
CA ILE A 202 13.23 -6.57 23.34
C ILE A 202 12.51 -6.35 22.01
N GLY A 203 11.97 -5.15 21.85
CA GLY A 203 11.32 -4.68 20.62
C GLY A 203 12.16 -3.63 19.89
N ILE A 204 11.82 -3.37 18.64
CA ILE A 204 12.43 -2.31 17.83
C ILE A 204 11.35 -1.53 17.06
N HIS A 205 11.45 -0.19 17.08
CA HIS A 205 10.64 0.73 16.28
C HIS A 205 11.57 1.72 15.58
N THR A 206 11.62 1.69 14.25
CA THR A 206 12.54 2.55 13.47
C THR A 206 11.79 3.43 12.48
N HIS A 207 12.09 4.73 12.49
CA HIS A 207 11.66 5.65 11.44
C HIS A 207 12.63 5.61 10.25
N ASN A 208 12.18 6.15 9.12
CA ASN A 208 12.83 5.96 7.82
C ASN A 208 13.47 7.23 7.24
N ASP A 209 13.83 8.20 8.07
CA ASP A 209 14.41 9.48 7.64
C ASP A 209 15.72 9.32 6.83
N MET A 210 16.54 8.31 7.13
CA MET A 210 17.73 7.94 6.32
C MET A 210 17.48 6.85 5.27
N GLY A 211 16.25 6.38 5.10
CA GLY A 211 15.93 5.24 4.22
C GLY A 211 16.42 3.88 4.75
N MET A 212 16.78 3.79 6.03
CA MET A 212 17.41 2.60 6.63
C MET A 212 16.50 1.82 7.57
N ALA A 213 15.23 2.19 7.76
CA ALA A 213 14.34 1.60 8.79
C ALA A 213 14.22 0.07 8.68
N VAL A 214 14.01 -0.44 7.45
CA VAL A 214 13.91 -1.89 7.20
C VAL A 214 15.21 -2.60 7.57
N ALA A 215 16.36 -2.05 7.17
CA ALA A 215 17.66 -2.64 7.47
C ALA A 215 17.94 -2.62 8.98
N SER A 216 17.70 -1.49 9.65
CA SER A 216 17.84 -1.34 11.10
C SER A 216 16.94 -2.31 11.88
N THR A 217 15.70 -2.51 11.44
CA THR A 217 14.79 -3.50 12.03
C THR A 217 15.33 -4.92 11.89
N ILE A 218 15.80 -5.31 10.70
CA ILE A 218 16.39 -6.64 10.47
C ILE A 218 17.62 -6.84 11.36
N MET A 219 18.48 -5.82 11.45
CA MET A 219 19.68 -5.85 12.28
C MET A 219 19.33 -5.98 13.78
N ALA A 220 18.32 -5.28 14.28
CA ALA A 220 17.84 -5.46 15.65
C ALA A 220 17.33 -6.89 15.92
N VAL A 221 16.61 -7.50 14.97
CA VAL A 221 16.17 -8.90 15.08
C VAL A 221 17.36 -9.86 15.11
N GLN A 222 18.38 -9.63 14.28
CA GLN A 222 19.62 -10.42 14.33
C GLN A 222 20.38 -10.25 15.66
N ALA A 223 20.35 -9.06 16.25
CA ALA A 223 20.91 -8.77 17.56
C ALA A 223 20.14 -9.43 18.72
N GLY A 224 18.92 -9.92 18.47
CA GLY A 224 18.16 -10.72 19.41
C GLY A 224 16.75 -10.19 19.69
N ALA A 225 16.36 -9.03 19.16
CA ALA A 225 15.01 -8.50 19.33
C ALA A 225 13.94 -9.51 18.87
N THR A 226 12.85 -9.58 19.64
CA THR A 226 11.76 -10.56 19.45
C THR A 226 10.43 -9.90 19.13
N GLN A 227 10.36 -8.57 19.09
CA GLN A 227 9.22 -7.80 18.61
C GLN A 227 9.69 -6.75 17.60
N ILE A 228 8.90 -6.52 16.55
CA ILE A 228 9.10 -5.44 15.60
C ILE A 228 7.85 -4.56 15.56
N GLN A 229 8.05 -3.25 15.47
CA GLN A 229 7.00 -2.28 15.24
C GLN A 229 7.22 -1.61 13.88
N GLY A 230 6.13 -1.39 13.15
CA GLY A 230 6.17 -0.74 11.86
C GLY A 230 4.78 -0.53 11.31
N THR A 231 4.68 -0.21 10.03
CA THR A 231 3.40 0.01 9.36
C THR A 231 3.32 -0.70 8.02
N ILE A 232 2.11 -1.10 7.64
CA ILE A 232 1.82 -1.46 6.25
C ILE A 232 2.19 -0.30 5.33
N ASN A 233 2.92 -0.60 4.25
CA ASN A 233 3.44 0.33 3.26
C ASN A 233 4.43 1.38 3.81
N GLY A 234 4.89 1.26 5.05
CA GLY A 234 5.84 2.21 5.64
C GLY A 234 5.26 3.60 5.92
N PHE A 235 3.94 3.74 6.00
CA PHE A 235 3.30 5.01 6.39
C PHE A 235 3.78 5.50 7.75
N GLY A 236 3.85 6.81 7.93
CA GLY A 236 4.26 7.44 9.18
C GLY A 236 4.59 8.92 9.01
N GLU A 237 5.00 9.56 10.11
CA GLU A 237 5.52 10.93 10.06
C GLU A 237 6.74 11.04 9.13
N ARG A 238 6.86 12.20 8.46
CA ARG A 238 8.02 12.58 7.62
C ARG A 238 8.28 11.57 6.50
N CYS A 239 9.32 10.74 6.63
CA CYS A 239 9.73 9.71 5.69
C CYS A 239 9.12 8.33 5.98
N GLY A 240 8.29 8.24 7.03
CA GLY A 240 7.56 7.02 7.37
C GLY A 240 8.23 6.14 8.43
N ASN A 241 7.61 4.98 8.64
CA ASN A 241 8.07 3.94 9.56
C ASN A 241 8.71 2.77 8.80
N ALA A 242 9.28 1.82 9.54
CA ALA A 242 9.71 0.54 9.00
C ALA A 242 8.55 -0.16 8.25
N ASN A 243 8.78 -0.50 6.98
CA ASN A 243 7.74 -1.06 6.13
C ASN A 243 7.53 -2.57 6.39
N LEU A 244 6.42 -2.93 7.05
CA LEU A 244 6.09 -4.30 7.39
C LEU A 244 5.89 -5.20 6.16
N CYS A 245 5.43 -4.65 5.03
CA CYS A 245 5.31 -5.38 3.77
C CYS A 245 6.67 -5.84 3.22
N THR A 246 7.76 -5.18 3.62
CA THR A 246 9.13 -5.58 3.26
C THR A 246 9.76 -6.46 4.34
N ILE A 247 9.53 -6.13 5.61
CA ILE A 247 10.16 -6.82 6.74
C ILE A 247 9.61 -8.24 6.91
N ILE A 248 8.29 -8.43 6.84
CA ILE A 248 7.67 -9.74 7.09
C ILE A 248 8.18 -10.80 6.09
N PRO A 249 8.13 -10.59 4.74
CA PRO A 249 8.68 -11.57 3.80
C PRO A 249 10.18 -11.79 3.98
N THR A 250 10.94 -10.73 4.28
CA THR A 250 12.39 -10.85 4.46
C THR A 250 12.73 -11.71 5.67
N LEU A 251 12.11 -11.46 6.83
CA LEU A 251 12.34 -12.26 8.02
C LEU A 251 11.85 -13.70 7.84
N GLN A 252 10.67 -13.89 7.23
CA GLN A 252 10.02 -15.19 7.18
C GLN A 252 10.52 -16.11 6.07
N LEU A 253 10.59 -15.61 4.84
CA LEU A 253 10.97 -16.41 3.67
C LEU A 253 12.48 -16.49 3.50
N LYS A 254 13.22 -15.40 3.80
CA LYS A 254 14.67 -15.35 3.59
C LYS A 254 15.48 -15.77 4.82
N MET A 255 15.04 -15.38 6.02
CA MET A 255 15.81 -15.58 7.24
C MET A 255 15.27 -16.67 8.17
N GLY A 256 14.11 -17.27 7.85
CA GLY A 256 13.57 -18.40 8.60
C GLY A 256 12.99 -18.05 9.98
N TYR A 257 12.51 -16.82 10.17
CA TYR A 257 11.75 -16.40 11.35
C TYR A 257 10.24 -16.58 11.15
N GLY A 258 9.46 -16.74 12.21
CA GLY A 258 8.00 -16.80 12.12
C GLY A 258 7.38 -15.47 12.53
N CYS A 259 6.86 -14.71 11.58
CA CYS A 259 6.23 -13.40 11.82
C CYS A 259 4.71 -13.49 11.81
N ILE A 260 4.14 -14.11 10.77
CA ILE A 260 2.70 -14.35 10.58
C ILE A 260 2.45 -15.82 10.23
N PRO A 261 1.21 -16.34 10.33
CA PRO A 261 0.89 -17.69 9.88
C PRO A 261 1.33 -17.93 8.43
N GLN A 262 2.00 -19.06 8.17
CA GLN A 262 2.62 -19.32 6.86
C GLN A 262 1.58 -19.31 5.73
N GLU A 263 0.39 -19.84 6.01
CA GLU A 263 -0.75 -19.85 5.10
C GLU A 263 -1.25 -18.45 4.73
N ASN A 264 -0.88 -17.40 5.47
CA ASN A 264 -1.30 -16.03 5.21
C ASN A 264 -0.27 -15.20 4.43
N MET A 265 0.93 -15.73 4.16
CA MET A 265 1.98 -14.98 3.44
C MET A 265 1.52 -14.41 2.09
N HIS A 266 0.71 -15.17 1.35
CA HIS A 266 0.13 -14.74 0.07
C HIS A 266 -0.86 -13.58 0.18
N LYS A 267 -1.24 -13.15 1.40
CA LYS A 267 -2.18 -12.03 1.61
C LYS A 267 -1.46 -10.68 1.74
N ILE A 268 -0.13 -10.65 1.84
CA ILE A 268 0.63 -9.41 2.07
C ILE A 268 0.36 -8.38 0.97
N THR A 269 0.43 -8.77 -0.31
CA THR A 269 0.20 -7.84 -1.43
C THR A 269 -1.25 -7.33 -1.48
N PRO A 270 -2.29 -8.19 -1.40
CA PRO A 270 -3.68 -7.72 -1.28
C PRO A 270 -3.92 -6.77 -0.10
N VAL A 271 -3.35 -7.05 1.08
CA VAL A 271 -3.49 -6.18 2.26
C VAL A 271 -2.78 -4.84 2.04
N ALA A 272 -1.59 -4.84 1.47
CA ALA A 272 -0.85 -3.63 1.13
C ALA A 272 -1.65 -2.70 0.20
N ARG A 273 -2.26 -3.27 -0.85
CA ARG A 273 -3.11 -2.52 -1.79
C ARG A 273 -4.40 -2.02 -1.14
N ALA A 274 -5.08 -2.87 -0.37
CA ALA A 274 -6.31 -2.47 0.34
C ALA A 274 -6.06 -1.33 1.34
N VAL A 275 -4.93 -1.35 2.06
CA VAL A 275 -4.55 -0.27 2.97
C VAL A 275 -4.26 1.02 2.20
N SER A 276 -3.56 0.96 1.06
CA SER A 276 -3.37 2.12 0.18
C SER A 276 -4.70 2.71 -0.30
N GLU A 277 -5.64 1.87 -0.76
CA GLU A 277 -6.96 2.28 -1.21
C GLU A 277 -7.77 2.94 -0.08
N ILE A 278 -7.83 2.31 1.09
CA ILE A 278 -8.55 2.85 2.26
C ILE A 278 -7.93 4.16 2.75
N ALA A 279 -6.60 4.29 2.68
CA ALA A 279 -5.88 5.51 3.01
C ALA A 279 -6.01 6.60 1.93
N ASN A 280 -6.62 6.30 0.78
CA ASN A 280 -6.68 7.17 -0.38
C ASN A 280 -5.28 7.63 -0.86
N VAL A 281 -4.33 6.69 -0.85
CA VAL A 281 -2.94 6.88 -1.30
C VAL A 281 -2.68 5.97 -2.50
N ILE A 282 -2.06 6.52 -3.55
CA ILE A 282 -1.63 5.72 -4.70
C ILE A 282 -0.61 4.67 -4.22
N HIS A 283 -0.85 3.41 -4.53
CA HIS A 283 0.07 2.34 -4.15
C HIS A 283 1.42 2.50 -4.88
N ASP A 284 2.52 2.31 -4.17
CA ASP A 284 3.84 2.36 -4.79
C ASP A 284 4.08 1.07 -5.58
N GLU A 285 3.91 1.16 -6.90
CA GLU A 285 4.11 0.04 -7.80
C GLU A 285 5.57 -0.43 -7.89
N ARG A 286 6.53 0.26 -7.26
CA ARG A 286 7.93 -0.18 -7.11
C ARG A 286 8.26 -0.69 -5.71
N ALA A 287 7.29 -0.73 -4.79
CA ALA A 287 7.51 -1.21 -3.43
C ALA A 287 8.07 -2.65 -3.42
N PRO A 288 9.08 -2.96 -2.60
CA PRO A 288 9.59 -4.33 -2.47
C PRO A 288 8.48 -5.32 -2.14
N TYR A 289 8.51 -6.48 -2.79
CA TYR A 289 7.54 -7.59 -2.69
C TYR A 289 6.10 -7.27 -3.14
N VAL A 290 5.54 -6.11 -2.84
CA VAL A 290 4.10 -5.83 -3.03
C VAL A 290 3.77 -4.95 -4.25
N GLY A 291 4.75 -4.20 -4.77
CA GLY A 291 4.58 -3.41 -5.99
C GLY A 291 4.55 -4.29 -7.23
N ARG A 292 3.76 -3.94 -8.26
CA ARG A 292 3.70 -4.69 -9.52
C ARG A 292 5.07 -4.80 -10.21
N SER A 293 5.92 -3.78 -10.04
CA SER A 293 7.25 -3.74 -10.64
C SER A 293 8.26 -4.64 -9.94
N ALA A 294 7.98 -5.14 -8.72
CA ALA A 294 8.90 -5.98 -7.96
C ALA A 294 9.21 -7.31 -8.66
N PHE A 295 8.30 -7.77 -9.53
CA PHE A 295 8.43 -8.99 -10.34
C PHE A 295 8.19 -8.71 -11.83
N ALA A 296 8.53 -7.49 -12.28
CA ALA A 296 8.39 -7.08 -13.66
C ALA A 296 9.71 -7.23 -14.44
N HIS A 297 9.66 -7.90 -15.58
CA HIS A 297 10.82 -8.16 -16.45
C HIS A 297 10.63 -7.46 -17.80
N LYS A 298 11.48 -6.47 -18.10
CA LYS A 298 11.42 -5.69 -19.35
C LYS A 298 12.47 -6.07 -20.38
N ALA A 299 13.73 -6.24 -19.95
CA ALA A 299 14.83 -6.51 -20.86
C ALA A 299 14.69 -7.91 -21.46
N GLY A 300 14.77 -8.05 -22.79
CA GLY A 300 14.54 -9.34 -23.48
C GLY A 300 15.42 -10.48 -22.98
N MET A 301 16.67 -10.21 -22.61
CA MET A 301 17.55 -11.21 -21.99
C MET A 301 17.09 -11.64 -20.60
N HIS A 302 16.58 -10.70 -19.78
CA HIS A 302 16.04 -11.03 -18.45
C HIS A 302 14.74 -11.83 -18.61
N ALA A 303 13.86 -11.41 -19.51
CA ALA A 303 12.60 -12.09 -19.77
C ALA A 303 12.81 -13.53 -20.26
N ASP A 304 13.70 -13.73 -21.24
CA ASP A 304 14.06 -15.06 -21.74
C ASP A 304 14.68 -15.96 -20.66
N ALA A 305 15.57 -15.41 -19.82
CA ALA A 305 16.16 -16.15 -18.71
C ALA A 305 15.10 -16.60 -17.69
N VAL A 306 14.16 -15.72 -17.31
CA VAL A 306 13.08 -16.06 -16.36
C VAL A 306 12.14 -17.12 -16.92
N VAL A 307 11.87 -17.10 -18.23
CA VAL A 307 11.10 -18.16 -18.90
C VAL A 307 11.79 -19.53 -18.80
N LYS A 308 13.12 -19.56 -18.87
CA LYS A 308 13.92 -20.80 -18.74
C LYS A 308 14.07 -21.25 -17.29
N ASN A 309 14.38 -20.31 -16.40
CA ASN A 309 14.57 -20.54 -14.98
C ASN A 309 14.37 -19.23 -14.21
N THR A 310 13.33 -19.17 -13.39
CA THR A 310 12.91 -17.98 -12.63
C THR A 310 13.97 -17.54 -11.61
N TYR A 311 14.76 -18.47 -11.08
CA TYR A 311 15.82 -18.21 -10.11
C TYR A 311 16.92 -17.27 -10.64
N ALA A 312 17.03 -17.12 -11.96
CA ALA A 312 18.01 -16.22 -12.57
C ALA A 312 17.83 -14.74 -12.18
N TYR A 313 16.58 -14.31 -11.96
CA TYR A 313 16.25 -12.90 -11.70
C TYR A 313 15.21 -12.67 -10.60
N GLU A 314 14.54 -13.72 -10.12
CA GLU A 314 13.53 -13.59 -9.08
C GLU A 314 14.04 -14.06 -7.72
N LEU A 315 13.77 -13.24 -6.70
CA LEU A 315 14.14 -13.54 -5.32
C LEU A 315 13.38 -14.76 -4.77
N LEU A 316 12.12 -14.93 -5.18
CA LEU A 316 11.17 -15.95 -4.74
C LEU A 316 10.01 -16.05 -5.74
N ASP A 317 9.14 -17.06 -5.62
CA ASP A 317 7.91 -17.13 -6.40
C ASP A 317 6.95 -16.02 -5.95
N PRO A 318 6.58 -15.06 -6.82
CA PRO A 318 5.71 -13.93 -6.44
C PRO A 318 4.38 -14.35 -5.78
N ALA A 319 3.86 -15.54 -6.10
CA ALA A 319 2.64 -16.05 -5.48
C ALA A 319 2.77 -16.23 -3.96
N GLU A 320 3.98 -16.47 -3.44
CA GLU A 320 4.22 -16.61 -1.98
C GLU A 320 3.90 -15.33 -1.21
N VAL A 321 3.98 -14.16 -1.84
CA VAL A 321 3.65 -12.86 -1.24
C VAL A 321 2.36 -12.25 -1.79
N GLY A 322 1.62 -13.01 -2.61
CA GLY A 322 0.37 -12.56 -3.22
C GLY A 322 0.54 -11.64 -4.42
N ASN A 323 1.72 -11.64 -5.02
CA ASN A 323 2.02 -10.86 -6.21
C ASN A 323 2.07 -11.77 -7.44
N GLN A 324 2.34 -11.21 -8.62
CA GLN A 324 2.44 -11.95 -9.86
C GLN A 324 3.60 -11.47 -10.74
N ARG A 325 4.19 -12.41 -11.47
CA ARG A 325 5.20 -12.12 -12.49
C ARG A 325 4.59 -11.35 -13.64
N THR A 326 5.25 -10.28 -14.07
CA THR A 326 4.83 -9.48 -15.22
C THR A 326 5.96 -9.38 -16.24
N PHE A 327 5.68 -9.64 -17.52
CA PHE A 327 6.61 -9.34 -18.60
C PHE A 327 6.17 -8.05 -19.28
N LEU A 328 7.01 -7.01 -19.23
CA LEU A 328 6.69 -5.71 -19.82
C LEU A 328 7.00 -5.73 -21.31
N MET A 329 6.05 -5.28 -22.13
CA MET A 329 6.27 -5.11 -23.56
C MET A 329 7.18 -3.90 -23.82
N SER A 330 8.27 -4.11 -24.56
CA SER A 330 9.13 -3.04 -25.08
C SER A 330 9.82 -3.49 -26.36
N GLU A 331 10.39 -2.53 -27.11
CA GLU A 331 11.22 -2.73 -28.31
C GLU A 331 12.28 -3.85 -28.13
N VAL A 332 12.79 -4.00 -26.89
CA VAL A 332 13.85 -4.95 -26.51
C VAL A 332 13.31 -6.19 -25.79
N ALA A 333 12.04 -6.20 -25.36
CA ALA A 333 11.43 -7.30 -24.57
C ALA A 333 11.29 -8.61 -25.36
N GLY A 334 11.49 -8.56 -26.68
CA GLY A 334 11.67 -9.74 -27.51
C GLY A 334 10.37 -10.50 -27.79
N ARG A 335 10.43 -11.27 -28.87
CA ARG A 335 9.38 -12.17 -29.37
C ARG A 335 8.71 -13.02 -28.28
N SER A 336 9.42 -13.34 -27.20
CA SER A 336 8.94 -14.15 -26.08
C SER A 336 7.86 -13.46 -25.21
N ALA A 337 7.99 -12.15 -24.92
CA ALA A 337 6.98 -11.44 -24.12
C ALA A 337 5.64 -11.32 -24.87
N VAL A 338 5.72 -11.00 -26.17
CA VAL A 338 4.55 -10.97 -27.06
C VAL A 338 3.96 -12.36 -27.22
N LEU A 339 4.80 -13.40 -27.35
CA LEU A 339 4.32 -14.79 -27.44
C LEU A 339 3.53 -15.20 -26.19
N SER A 340 3.94 -14.80 -24.98
CA SER A 340 3.19 -15.07 -23.75
C SER A 340 1.78 -14.49 -23.80
N LEU A 341 1.63 -13.23 -24.24
CA LEU A 341 0.32 -12.59 -24.44
C LEU A 341 -0.51 -13.28 -25.53
N ILE A 342 0.12 -13.67 -26.63
CA ILE A 342 -0.54 -14.44 -27.69
C ILE A 342 -1.06 -15.77 -27.13
N GLN A 343 -0.24 -16.48 -26.34
CA GLN A 343 -0.58 -17.78 -25.77
C GLN A 343 -1.65 -17.72 -24.69
N LYS A 344 -1.82 -16.58 -24.00
CA LYS A 344 -3.00 -16.34 -23.15
C LYS A 344 -4.30 -16.37 -23.95
N VAL A 345 -4.28 -15.90 -25.20
CA VAL A 345 -5.45 -15.85 -26.09
C VAL A 345 -5.59 -17.15 -26.91
N ASP A 346 -4.48 -17.73 -27.34
CA ASP A 346 -4.40 -19.00 -28.05
C ASP A 346 -3.13 -19.79 -27.68
N PRO A 347 -3.25 -20.78 -26.77
CA PRO A 347 -2.11 -21.58 -26.32
C PRO A 347 -1.43 -22.40 -27.44
N SER A 348 -2.09 -22.60 -28.58
CA SER A 348 -1.53 -23.39 -29.69
C SER A 348 -0.49 -22.64 -30.51
N ILE A 349 -0.44 -21.31 -30.40
CA ILE A 349 0.48 -20.48 -31.18
C ILE A 349 1.88 -20.57 -30.60
N THR A 350 2.86 -20.83 -31.48
CA THR A 350 4.26 -21.01 -31.13
C THR A 350 5.09 -19.83 -31.61
N LYS A 351 6.34 -19.73 -31.15
CA LYS A 351 7.26 -18.67 -31.61
C LYS A 351 7.39 -18.63 -33.13
N ASP A 352 7.30 -19.76 -33.82
CA ASP A 352 7.54 -19.92 -35.26
C ASP A 352 6.26 -19.80 -36.11
N SER A 353 5.10 -19.63 -35.45
CA SER A 353 3.81 -19.47 -36.11
C SER A 353 3.77 -18.15 -36.94
N PRO A 354 3.15 -18.17 -38.15
CA PRO A 354 2.97 -16.96 -38.97
C PRO A 354 2.24 -15.83 -38.22
N GLU A 355 1.27 -16.18 -37.39
CA GLU A 355 0.46 -15.25 -36.58
C GLU A 355 1.34 -14.45 -35.62
N THR A 356 2.33 -15.09 -34.99
CA THR A 356 3.29 -14.41 -34.12
C THR A 356 4.07 -13.34 -34.86
N ARG A 357 4.48 -13.62 -36.11
CA ARG A 357 5.17 -12.63 -36.93
C ARG A 357 4.24 -11.47 -37.29
N GLN A 358 3.02 -11.75 -37.72
CA GLN A 358 2.04 -10.72 -38.05
C GLN A 358 1.73 -9.81 -36.85
N ILE A 359 1.55 -10.39 -35.65
CA ILE A 359 1.27 -9.63 -34.43
C ILE A 359 2.48 -8.77 -34.02
N LEU A 360 3.70 -9.27 -34.18
CA LEU A 360 4.92 -8.48 -33.95
C LEU A 360 5.05 -7.32 -34.93
N ASP A 361 4.76 -7.56 -36.21
CA ASP A 361 4.79 -6.50 -37.22
C ASP A 361 3.70 -5.45 -36.93
N LYS A 362 2.53 -5.88 -36.47
CA LYS A 362 1.47 -4.97 -36.03
C LYS A 362 1.87 -4.15 -34.80
N LEU A 363 2.53 -4.76 -33.82
CA LEU A 363 3.05 -4.05 -32.65
C LEU A 363 3.98 -2.91 -33.08
N LYS A 364 4.94 -3.20 -33.98
CA LYS A 364 5.87 -2.19 -34.51
C LYS A 364 5.16 -1.07 -35.26
N GLU A 365 4.15 -1.41 -36.06
CA GLU A 365 3.33 -0.42 -36.77
C GLU A 365 2.61 0.51 -35.79
N MET A 366 1.99 -0.04 -34.75
CA MET A 366 1.28 0.74 -33.73
C MET A 366 2.25 1.60 -32.91
N GLU A 367 3.41 1.07 -32.53
CA GLU A 367 4.46 1.84 -31.84
C GLU A 367 4.95 3.02 -32.68
N HIS A 368 5.16 2.81 -33.99
CA HIS A 368 5.48 3.89 -34.93
C HIS A 368 4.38 4.96 -35.01
N GLN A 369 3.11 4.58 -34.80
CA GLN A 369 2.00 5.53 -34.72
C GLN A 369 1.93 6.29 -33.39
N GLY A 370 2.77 5.96 -32.41
CA GLY A 370 2.87 6.63 -31.12
C GLY A 370 2.34 5.81 -29.94
N TYR A 371 1.86 4.58 -30.17
CA TYR A 371 1.46 3.70 -29.08
C TYR A 371 2.68 3.25 -28.27
N GLN A 372 2.47 3.06 -26.97
CA GLN A 372 3.45 2.40 -26.11
C GLN A 372 2.65 1.52 -25.16
N TYR A 373 2.55 0.24 -25.50
CA TYR A 373 1.74 -0.72 -24.73
C TYR A 373 2.40 -1.15 -23.40
N GLU A 374 3.60 -0.63 -23.11
CA GLU A 374 4.23 -0.76 -21.79
C GLU A 374 3.31 -0.21 -20.71
N GLY A 375 2.83 -1.08 -19.82
CA GLY A 375 1.88 -0.72 -18.77
C GLY A 375 0.46 -0.44 -19.26
N ALA A 376 0.12 -0.81 -20.51
CA ALA A 376 -1.23 -0.77 -21.07
C ALA A 376 -1.50 -2.03 -21.90
N GLU A 377 -1.16 -3.20 -21.35
CA GLU A 377 -1.15 -4.48 -22.07
C GLU A 377 -2.54 -4.90 -22.55
N SER A 378 -3.59 -4.49 -21.82
CA SER A 378 -4.98 -4.82 -22.09
C SER A 378 -5.44 -4.36 -23.49
N SER A 379 -5.01 -3.15 -23.93
CA SER A 379 -5.29 -2.67 -25.29
C SER A 379 -4.60 -3.51 -26.37
N PHE A 380 -3.39 -4.00 -26.09
CA PHE A 380 -2.68 -4.87 -27.04
C PHE A 380 -3.29 -6.27 -27.08
N GLU A 381 -3.75 -6.80 -25.96
CA GLU A 381 -4.47 -8.07 -25.92
C GLU A 381 -5.73 -8.04 -26.80
N LEU A 382 -6.48 -6.93 -26.79
CA LEU A 382 -7.62 -6.73 -27.69
C LEU A 382 -7.19 -6.76 -29.16
N ILE A 383 -6.04 -6.21 -29.52
CA ILE A 383 -5.49 -6.28 -30.89
C ILE A 383 -5.14 -7.73 -31.24
N ILE A 384 -4.51 -8.47 -30.34
CA ILE A 384 -4.22 -9.91 -30.52
C ILE A 384 -5.52 -10.67 -30.78
N ARG A 385 -6.55 -10.49 -29.95
CA ARG A 385 -7.85 -11.14 -30.13
C ARG A 385 -8.47 -10.79 -31.49
N LYS A 386 -8.38 -9.53 -31.94
CA LYS A 386 -8.84 -9.07 -33.26
C LYS A 386 -8.11 -9.79 -34.40
N MET A 387 -6.78 -9.85 -34.33
CA MET A 387 -5.96 -10.49 -35.36
C MET A 387 -6.16 -12.01 -35.44
N LEU A 388 -6.42 -12.66 -34.31
CA LEU A 388 -6.68 -14.10 -34.24
C LEU A 388 -8.15 -14.48 -34.49
N GLY A 389 -9.01 -13.52 -34.83
CA GLY A 389 -10.44 -13.77 -35.03
C GLY A 389 -11.20 -14.20 -33.77
N LYS A 390 -10.62 -14.00 -32.58
CA LYS A 390 -11.21 -14.31 -31.27
C LYS A 390 -11.86 -13.12 -30.58
N TYR A 391 -11.90 -11.97 -31.25
CA TYR A 391 -12.56 -10.77 -30.75
C TYR A 391 -14.00 -10.72 -31.25
N LYS A 392 -14.93 -10.55 -30.30
CA LYS A 392 -16.33 -10.22 -30.58
C LYS A 392 -16.63 -8.89 -29.90
N PRO A 393 -16.94 -7.81 -30.64
CA PRO A 393 -17.26 -6.52 -30.03
C PRO A 393 -18.54 -6.62 -29.20
N PHE A 394 -18.52 -6.06 -27.99
CA PHE A 394 -19.70 -5.99 -27.13
C PHE A 394 -20.60 -4.81 -27.49
N PHE A 395 -19.99 -3.76 -28.03
CA PHE A 395 -20.70 -2.60 -28.54
C PHE A 395 -19.97 -1.98 -29.72
N GLU A 396 -20.68 -1.14 -30.46
CA GLU A 396 -20.13 -0.34 -31.55
C GLU A 396 -20.50 1.12 -31.34
N LEU A 397 -19.51 2.00 -31.37
CA LEU A 397 -19.76 3.44 -31.45
C LEU A 397 -20.28 3.80 -32.84
N LYS A 398 -21.44 4.47 -32.89
CA LYS A 398 -21.93 5.09 -34.13
C LYS A 398 -21.51 6.54 -34.23
N ASP A 399 -21.65 7.29 -33.15
CA ASP A 399 -21.29 8.71 -33.08
C ASP A 399 -21.19 9.18 -31.63
N PHE A 400 -20.38 10.20 -31.37
CA PHE A 400 -20.45 10.98 -30.14
C PHE A 400 -20.24 12.47 -30.42
N LYS A 401 -20.87 13.30 -29.61
CA LYS A 401 -20.70 14.74 -29.64
C LYS A 401 -20.43 15.25 -28.24
N VAL A 402 -19.36 16.04 -28.09
CA VAL A 402 -19.04 16.72 -26.83
C VAL A 402 -19.23 18.22 -27.02
N ILE A 403 -19.91 18.85 -26.08
CA ILE A 403 -20.13 20.29 -26.01
C ILE A 403 -19.48 20.77 -24.73
N VAL A 404 -18.56 21.74 -24.85
CA VAL A 404 -17.86 22.37 -23.73
C VAL A 404 -18.31 23.82 -23.64
N SER A 405 -18.71 24.25 -22.45
CA SER A 405 -19.13 25.62 -22.15
C SER A 405 -18.13 26.26 -21.21
N GLU A 406 -17.46 27.32 -21.65
CA GLU A 406 -16.50 28.08 -20.85
C GLU A 406 -16.90 29.57 -20.77
N PRO A 407 -16.63 30.27 -19.65
CA PRO A 407 -15.93 29.80 -18.47
C PRO A 407 -16.81 28.93 -17.54
N ALA A 408 -16.23 27.88 -16.97
CA ALA A 408 -16.88 27.04 -15.96
C ALA A 408 -17.10 27.79 -14.64
N LYS A 409 -18.27 27.59 -13.99
CA LYS A 409 -18.46 28.03 -12.59
C LYS A 409 -17.87 26.99 -11.64
N PRO A 410 -17.26 27.41 -10.51
CA PRO A 410 -16.71 26.47 -9.53
C PRO A 410 -17.76 25.47 -9.05
N GLY A 411 -17.49 24.17 -9.23
CA GLY A 411 -18.37 23.08 -8.80
C GLY A 411 -19.49 22.69 -9.77
N GLU A 412 -19.63 23.37 -10.91
CA GLU A 412 -20.59 23.00 -11.96
C GLU A 412 -19.94 22.14 -13.05
N CYS A 413 -20.72 21.25 -13.67
CA CYS A 413 -20.30 20.55 -14.89
C CYS A 413 -20.26 21.55 -16.05
N ASN A 414 -19.11 21.65 -16.73
CA ASN A 414 -18.91 22.57 -17.86
C ASN A 414 -19.04 21.86 -19.23
N SER A 415 -19.19 20.54 -19.24
CA SER A 415 -19.19 19.74 -20.46
C SER A 415 -20.37 18.76 -20.49
N SER A 416 -20.94 18.57 -21.67
CA SER A 416 -21.97 17.56 -21.93
C SER A 416 -21.51 16.67 -23.10
N ALA A 417 -21.67 15.36 -22.96
CA ALA A 417 -21.40 14.41 -24.02
C ALA A 417 -22.68 13.64 -24.37
N MET A 418 -22.99 13.59 -25.65
CA MET A 418 -24.02 12.72 -26.23
C MET A 418 -23.32 11.58 -26.97
N ILE A 419 -23.75 10.35 -26.74
CA ILE A 419 -23.18 9.16 -27.37
C ILE A 419 -24.28 8.29 -27.96
N LYS A 420 -24.01 7.73 -29.14
CA LYS A 420 -24.83 6.75 -29.82
C LYS A 420 -24.04 5.45 -29.98
N VAL A 421 -24.48 4.41 -29.27
CA VAL A 421 -23.86 3.08 -29.31
C VAL A 421 -24.86 2.04 -29.81
N ARG A 422 -24.34 0.99 -30.44
CA ARG A 422 -25.12 -0.19 -30.84
C ARG A 422 -24.65 -1.41 -30.05
N VAL A 423 -25.59 -2.12 -29.43
CA VAL A 423 -25.36 -3.40 -28.73
C VAL A 423 -26.27 -4.44 -29.38
N GLY A 424 -25.66 -5.39 -30.11
CA GLY A 424 -26.42 -6.29 -30.99
C GLY A 424 -27.26 -5.51 -32.01
N ASP A 425 -28.58 -5.73 -32.01
CA ASP A 425 -29.52 -5.04 -32.89
C ASP A 425 -30.11 -3.76 -32.28
N GLN A 426 -29.81 -3.45 -31.02
CA GLN A 426 -30.35 -2.30 -30.32
C GLN A 426 -29.41 -1.10 -30.41
N VAL A 427 -29.98 0.07 -30.66
CA VAL A 427 -29.26 1.34 -30.68
C VAL A 427 -29.70 2.15 -29.47
N GLU A 428 -28.74 2.56 -28.65
CA GLU A 428 -28.95 3.41 -27.48
C GLU A 428 -28.33 4.78 -27.73
N ILE A 429 -29.08 5.83 -27.44
CA ILE A 429 -28.61 7.21 -27.46
C ILE A 429 -28.78 7.77 -26.06
N THR A 430 -27.68 8.22 -25.46
CA THR A 430 -27.74 8.86 -24.15
C THR A 430 -26.87 10.11 -24.12
N ALA A 431 -27.11 10.94 -23.10
CA ALA A 431 -26.25 12.05 -22.78
C ALA A 431 -25.96 12.09 -21.27
N ALA A 432 -24.79 12.62 -20.94
CA ALA A 432 -24.37 12.91 -19.58
C ALA A 432 -23.53 14.18 -19.52
N GLU A 433 -23.54 14.81 -18.35
CA GLU A 433 -22.67 15.95 -18.03
C GLU A 433 -21.46 15.48 -17.24
N GLY A 434 -20.42 16.30 -17.24
CA GLY A 434 -19.21 16.04 -16.45
C GLY A 434 -18.33 17.28 -16.30
N ILE A 435 -17.35 17.14 -15.42
CA ILE A 435 -16.30 18.13 -15.21
C ILE A 435 -15.23 17.89 -16.28
N GLY A 436 -15.36 18.61 -17.39
CA GLY A 436 -14.53 18.46 -18.57
C GLY A 436 -15.05 17.43 -19.58
N PRO A 437 -14.56 17.50 -20.84
CA PRO A 437 -15.09 16.72 -21.96
C PRO A 437 -14.92 15.21 -21.78
N VAL A 438 -13.80 14.77 -21.22
CA VAL A 438 -13.50 13.34 -21.01
C VAL A 438 -14.39 12.74 -19.93
N ASN A 439 -14.62 13.46 -18.82
CA ASN A 439 -15.51 12.97 -17.77
C ASN A 439 -16.96 12.90 -18.25
N ALA A 440 -17.43 13.88 -19.02
CA ALA A 440 -18.75 13.83 -19.62
C ALA A 440 -18.91 12.61 -20.55
N LEU A 441 -17.88 12.32 -21.37
CA LEU A 441 -17.87 11.17 -22.27
C LEU A 441 -17.86 9.84 -21.52
N ASP A 442 -17.04 9.70 -20.46
CA ASP A 442 -17.00 8.52 -19.59
C ASP A 442 -18.36 8.26 -18.92
N ASN A 443 -18.97 9.31 -18.35
CA ASN A 443 -20.30 9.23 -17.77
C ASN A 443 -21.36 8.79 -18.81
N ALA A 444 -21.30 9.34 -20.03
CA ALA A 444 -22.24 9.03 -21.10
C ALA A 444 -22.12 7.58 -21.59
N VAL A 445 -20.89 7.10 -21.84
CA VAL A 445 -20.69 5.72 -22.32
C VAL A 445 -21.08 4.70 -21.26
N ARG A 446 -20.73 4.93 -19.99
CA ARG A 446 -21.14 4.06 -18.89
C ARG A 446 -22.65 4.03 -18.78
N LYS A 447 -23.30 5.19 -18.73
CA LYS A 447 -24.77 5.28 -18.68
C LYS A 447 -25.45 4.53 -19.82
N ALA A 448 -24.92 4.61 -21.05
CA ALA A 448 -25.46 3.89 -22.20
C ALA A 448 -25.29 2.37 -22.06
N LEU A 449 -24.11 1.92 -21.65
CA LEU A 449 -23.78 0.49 -21.62
C LEU A 449 -24.25 -0.23 -20.35
N SER A 450 -24.39 0.45 -19.21
CA SER A 450 -24.90 -0.12 -17.95
C SER A 450 -26.29 -0.74 -18.08
N ARG A 451 -27.08 -0.29 -19.07
CA ARG A 451 -28.38 -0.88 -19.41
C ARG A 451 -28.27 -2.32 -19.92
N PHE A 452 -27.19 -2.62 -20.63
CA PHE A 452 -26.93 -3.92 -21.25
C PHE A 452 -25.98 -4.77 -20.42
N TYR A 453 -25.03 -4.13 -19.73
CA TYR A 453 -23.98 -4.77 -18.95
C TYR A 453 -23.86 -4.11 -17.56
N PRO A 454 -24.65 -4.55 -16.56
CA PRO A 454 -24.68 -3.94 -15.23
C PRO A 454 -23.33 -3.90 -14.51
N VAL A 455 -22.42 -4.83 -14.83
CA VAL A 455 -21.05 -4.89 -14.31
C VAL A 455 -20.27 -3.58 -14.51
N ILE A 456 -20.57 -2.80 -15.55
CA ILE A 456 -19.91 -1.52 -15.85
C ILE A 456 -20.09 -0.51 -14.70
N ASN A 457 -21.14 -0.64 -13.89
CA ASN A 457 -21.37 0.23 -12.72
C ASN A 457 -20.32 0.04 -11.62
N ARG A 458 -19.62 -1.11 -11.58
CA ARG A 458 -18.56 -1.37 -10.59
C ARG A 458 -17.20 -0.84 -11.04
N MET A 459 -17.02 -0.65 -12.34
CA MET A 459 -15.79 -0.15 -12.91
C MET A 459 -15.59 1.31 -12.50
N LYS A 460 -14.35 1.70 -12.20
CA LYS A 460 -13.95 3.09 -11.91
C LYS A 460 -12.64 3.39 -12.61
N LEU A 461 -12.50 4.62 -13.08
CA LEU A 461 -11.24 5.14 -13.59
C LEU A 461 -10.41 5.64 -12.40
N THR A 462 -9.21 5.10 -12.22
CA THR A 462 -8.33 5.41 -11.08
C THR A 462 -7.21 6.37 -11.44
N ASP A 463 -6.79 6.40 -12.71
CA ASP A 463 -5.74 7.28 -13.20
C ASP A 463 -5.95 7.64 -14.67
N TYR A 464 -5.60 8.88 -15.03
CA TYR A 464 -5.70 9.43 -16.38
C TYR A 464 -4.44 10.23 -16.71
N LYS A 465 -3.69 9.78 -17.71
CA LYS A 465 -2.42 10.40 -18.12
C LYS A 465 -2.44 10.75 -19.59
N VAL A 466 -2.10 12.00 -19.91
CA VAL A 466 -1.92 12.47 -21.29
C VAL A 466 -0.45 12.77 -21.52
N ARG A 467 0.10 12.28 -22.61
CA ARG A 467 1.45 12.64 -23.07
C ARG A 467 1.39 13.14 -24.51
N VAL A 468 1.95 14.32 -24.73
CA VAL A 468 2.20 14.85 -26.07
C VAL A 468 3.43 14.12 -26.63
N LEU A 469 3.30 13.55 -27.83
CA LEU A 469 4.34 12.72 -28.44
C LEU A 469 5.30 13.52 -29.33
N ASP A 470 4.83 14.63 -29.89
CA ASP A 470 5.58 15.49 -30.79
C ASP A 470 5.52 16.93 -30.26
N SER A 471 6.66 17.49 -29.89
CA SER A 471 6.76 18.86 -29.40
C SER A 471 6.84 19.91 -30.51
N GLU A 472 7.10 19.53 -31.77
CA GLU A 472 7.27 20.46 -32.89
C GLU A 472 5.91 20.90 -33.48
N SER A 473 4.94 19.97 -33.54
CA SER A 473 3.60 20.23 -34.08
C SER A 473 2.66 20.99 -33.11
N ALA A 474 3.15 21.38 -31.93
CA ALA A 474 2.41 22.14 -30.91
C ALA A 474 0.98 21.61 -30.66
N THR A 475 -0.06 22.40 -30.93
CA THR A 475 -1.46 22.04 -30.65
C THR A 475 -2.04 20.98 -31.60
N ALA A 476 -1.36 20.68 -32.72
CA ALA A 476 -1.74 19.61 -33.64
C ALA A 476 -1.00 18.30 -33.37
N ALA A 477 -0.18 18.26 -32.33
CA ALA A 477 0.62 17.10 -31.98
C ALA A 477 -0.25 15.88 -31.64
N ARG A 478 0.26 14.70 -31.96
CA ARG A 478 -0.33 13.46 -31.47
C ARG A 478 -0.22 13.38 -29.96
N VAL A 479 -1.33 13.02 -29.33
CA VAL A 479 -1.41 12.75 -27.91
C VAL A 479 -1.65 11.27 -27.66
N ARG A 480 -1.02 10.79 -26.60
CA ARG A 480 -1.21 9.45 -26.06
C ARG A 480 -1.91 9.56 -24.72
N VAL A 481 -3.05 8.92 -24.62
CA VAL A 481 -3.87 8.87 -23.41
C VAL A 481 -3.77 7.47 -22.82
N LEU A 482 -3.37 7.39 -21.55
CA LEU A 482 -3.43 6.16 -20.75
C LEU A 482 -4.54 6.30 -19.71
N ILE A 483 -5.35 5.25 -19.60
CA ILE A 483 -6.43 5.15 -18.62
C ILE A 483 -6.21 3.89 -17.79
N GLU A 484 -6.10 4.07 -16.48
CA GLU A 484 -6.14 2.97 -15.52
C GLU A 484 -7.57 2.82 -14.99
N SER A 485 -8.05 1.59 -14.93
CA SER A 485 -9.38 1.25 -14.46
C SER A 485 -9.32 0.08 -13.49
N THR A 486 -10.26 0.05 -12.55
CA THR A 486 -10.46 -1.04 -11.60
C THR A 486 -11.94 -1.36 -11.43
N ASP A 487 -12.25 -2.59 -11.04
CA ASP A 487 -13.57 -2.99 -10.54
C ASP A 487 -13.57 -3.26 -9.02
N GLY A 488 -12.48 -2.93 -8.33
CA GLY A 488 -12.23 -3.23 -6.92
C GLY A 488 -11.51 -4.57 -6.67
N ASN A 489 -11.33 -5.41 -7.70
CA ASN A 489 -10.57 -6.66 -7.61
C ASN A 489 -9.34 -6.64 -8.52
N GLU A 490 -9.54 -6.25 -9.78
CA GLU A 490 -8.49 -6.18 -10.80
C GLU A 490 -8.20 -4.72 -11.17
N VAL A 491 -6.97 -4.47 -11.63
CA VAL A 491 -6.54 -3.18 -12.18
C VAL A 491 -5.98 -3.43 -13.57
N TRP A 492 -6.50 -2.70 -14.55
CA TRP A 492 -6.04 -2.79 -15.93
C TRP A 492 -5.88 -1.40 -16.54
N THR A 493 -4.96 -1.31 -17.49
CA THR A 493 -4.62 -0.06 -18.15
C THR A 493 -4.77 -0.21 -19.65
N THR A 494 -5.30 0.82 -20.28
CA THR A 494 -5.56 0.90 -21.71
C THR A 494 -5.03 2.20 -22.29
N ILE A 495 -4.86 2.22 -23.60
CA ILE A 495 -4.18 3.29 -24.30
C ILE A 495 -4.88 3.68 -25.59
N GLY A 496 -4.94 4.98 -25.85
CA GLY A 496 -5.42 5.54 -27.10
C GLY A 496 -4.47 6.61 -27.63
N VAL A 497 -4.30 6.64 -28.94
CA VAL A 497 -3.48 7.66 -29.63
C VAL A 497 -4.31 8.32 -30.73
N SER A 498 -4.31 9.65 -30.73
CA SER A 498 -4.88 10.48 -31.80
C SER A 498 -4.24 11.86 -31.78
N THR A 499 -4.44 12.65 -32.84
CA THR A 499 -4.21 14.10 -32.84
C THR A 499 -5.28 14.86 -32.05
N ASP A 500 -6.41 14.22 -31.74
CA ASP A 500 -7.48 14.76 -30.90
C ASP A 500 -7.49 14.08 -29.52
N ILE A 501 -7.44 14.87 -28.45
CA ILE A 501 -7.40 14.36 -27.07
C ILE A 501 -8.69 13.65 -26.65
N ILE A 502 -9.85 14.09 -27.15
CA ILE A 502 -11.15 13.48 -26.87
C ILE A 502 -11.23 12.14 -27.61
N GLU A 503 -10.77 12.08 -28.86
CA GLU A 503 -10.74 10.82 -29.62
C GLU A 503 -9.72 9.81 -29.03
N ALA A 504 -8.54 10.27 -28.62
CA ALA A 504 -7.56 9.43 -27.93
C ALA A 504 -8.12 8.88 -26.61
N SER A 505 -8.83 9.72 -25.85
CA SER A 505 -9.53 9.32 -24.63
C SER A 505 -10.64 8.30 -24.92
N TRP A 506 -11.43 8.51 -25.97
CA TRP A 506 -12.45 7.56 -26.41
C TRP A 506 -11.85 6.19 -26.71
N LYS A 507 -10.76 6.11 -27.49
CA LYS A 507 -10.10 4.85 -27.83
C LYS A 507 -9.68 4.08 -26.58
N ALA A 508 -9.03 4.77 -25.63
CA ALA A 508 -8.63 4.18 -24.36
C ALA A 508 -9.84 3.71 -23.54
N LEU A 509 -10.89 4.55 -23.41
CA LEU A 509 -12.11 4.20 -22.68
C LEU A 509 -12.82 2.99 -23.29
N ALA A 510 -12.95 2.96 -24.62
CA ALA A 510 -13.61 1.87 -25.32
C ALA A 510 -12.85 0.55 -25.14
N ASP A 511 -11.53 0.56 -25.30
CA ASP A 511 -10.68 -0.60 -25.02
C ASP A 511 -10.82 -1.05 -23.55
N SER A 512 -10.89 -0.11 -22.60
CA SER A 512 -11.02 -0.42 -21.18
C SER A 512 -12.31 -1.17 -20.87
N ILE A 513 -13.42 -0.74 -21.47
CA ILE A 513 -14.74 -1.38 -21.30
C ILE A 513 -14.79 -2.73 -22.03
N GLU A 514 -14.33 -2.79 -23.28
CA GLU A 514 -14.27 -4.03 -24.07
C GLU A 514 -13.42 -5.09 -23.39
N TYR A 515 -12.27 -4.71 -22.82
CA TYR A 515 -11.42 -5.62 -22.05
C TYR A 515 -12.15 -6.18 -20.83
N LYS A 516 -12.84 -5.32 -20.06
CA LYS A 516 -13.61 -5.78 -18.88
C LYS A 516 -14.72 -6.77 -19.26
N LEU A 517 -15.45 -6.49 -20.33
CA LEU A 517 -16.53 -7.37 -20.79
C LEU A 517 -16.00 -8.69 -21.36
N GLY A 518 -14.84 -8.66 -22.04
CA GLY A 518 -14.23 -9.82 -22.68
C GLY A 518 -13.59 -10.86 -21.75
N ASN A 519 -13.30 -10.51 -20.50
CA ASN A 519 -12.72 -11.40 -19.48
C ASN A 519 -13.77 -12.08 -18.59
N GLY A 520 -14.94 -12.42 -19.16
CA GLY A 520 -15.89 -13.37 -18.55
C GLY A 520 -16.94 -12.77 -17.61
N HIS A 521 -17.23 -11.47 -17.70
CA HIS A 521 -18.19 -10.79 -16.79
C HIS A 521 -19.40 -10.20 -17.52
N ALA A 522 -19.69 -10.62 -18.75
CA ALA A 522 -20.84 -10.10 -19.50
C ALA A 522 -22.19 -10.66 -19.01
N GLU A 523 -22.19 -11.73 -18.21
CA GLU A 523 -23.39 -12.47 -17.79
C GLU A 523 -23.66 -12.48 -16.26
N GLU A 524 -22.87 -11.78 -15.45
CA GLU A 524 -23.17 -11.46 -14.03
C GLU A 524 -23.42 -9.95 -13.85
#